data_AF-A0A971RGC0-F1
#
_entry.id   AF-A0A971RGC0-F1
#
_cell.length_a   1.000
_cell.length_b   1.000
_cell.length_c   1.000
_cell.angle_alpha   90.00
_cell.angle_beta   90.00
_cell.angle_gamma   90.00
#
_symmetry.space_group_name_H-M   'P 1'
#
loop_
_entity.id
_entity.type
_entity.pdbx_description
1 polymer ?
#
loop_
_entity_poly.entity_id
_entity_poly.type
_entity_poly.pdbx_seq_one_letter_code
_entity_poly.pdbx_strand_id
1 'polypeptide(L)' 'MTENKLTAQFEFTGSGCLKAILLNAWSEKEQATLECALDRLFKPQHFGWIQKFLRRRQTS' A
#
# COMPACT_ATOMS: atom_id res chain seq x y z
N MET A 1 -9.27 -11.72 22.05
CA MET A 1 -8.72 -12.22 20.77
C MET A 1 -8.36 -11.00 19.94
N THR A 2 -7.08 -10.69 19.81
CA THR A 2 -6.62 -9.65 18.88
C THR A 2 -6.83 -10.19 17.47
N GLU A 3 -7.74 -9.57 16.71
CA GLU A 3 -7.93 -9.90 15.30
C GLU A 3 -6.60 -9.77 14.57
N ASN A 4 -6.22 -10.82 13.83
CA ASN A 4 -4.99 -10.86 13.05
C ASN A 4 -5.17 -9.97 11.82
N LYS A 5 -4.95 -8.67 12.01
CA LYS A 5 -5.12 -7.69 10.93
C LYS A 5 -3.93 -7.79 9.99
N LEU A 6 -4.22 -8.15 8.73
CA LEU A 6 -3.28 -7.92 7.64
C LEU A 6 -3.10 -6.41 7.44
N THR A 7 -1.85 -5.97 7.40
CA THR A 7 -1.54 -4.56 7.19
C THR A 7 -0.45 -4.39 6.14
N ALA A 8 -0.58 -3.35 5.31
CA ALA A 8 0.46 -2.86 4.42
C ALA A 8 0.74 -1.39 4.76
N GLN A 9 1.96 -1.10 5.18
CA GLN A 9 2.40 0.25 5.51
C GLN A 9 3.26 0.80 4.37
N PHE A 10 2.90 1.98 3.87
CA PHE A 10 3.62 2.66 2.80
C PHE A 10 4.53 3.73 3.40
N GLU A 11 5.83 3.61 3.17
CA GLU A 11 6.80 4.62 3.55
C GLU A 11 7.15 5.48 2.34
N PHE A 12 7.05 6.79 2.50
CA PHE A 12 7.41 7.77 1.47
C PHE A 12 8.66 8.54 1.88
N THR A 13 9.46 8.95 0.90
CA THR A 13 10.57 9.88 1.10
C THR A 13 10.04 11.28 1.43
N GLY A 14 10.90 12.16 1.95
CA GLY A 14 10.54 13.58 2.15
C GLY A 14 10.13 14.31 0.85
N SER A 15 10.54 13.79 -0.31
CA SER A 15 10.13 14.28 -1.63
C SER A 15 8.79 13.70 -2.13
N GLY A 16 8.16 12.79 -1.38
CA GLY A 16 6.88 12.17 -1.72
C GLY A 16 6.98 10.93 -2.63
N CYS A 17 8.18 10.41 -2.88
CA CYS A 17 8.36 9.16 -3.63
C CYS A 17 8.13 7.96 -2.70
N LEU A 18 7.51 6.89 -3.20
CA LEU A 18 7.37 5.65 -2.44
C LEU A 18 8.77 5.03 -2.23
N LYS A 19 9.14 4.81 -0.97
CA LYS A 19 10.44 4.25 -0.56
C LYS A 19 10.34 2.76 -0.27
N ALA A 20 9.35 2.34 0.50
CA ALA A 20 9.17 0.95 0.91
C ALA A 20 7.69 0.65 1.19
N ILE A 21 7.34 -0.63 1.12
CA ILE A 21 6.06 -1.16 1.59
C ILE A 21 6.35 -2.28 2.57
N LEU A 22 5.93 -2.11 3.83
CA LEU A 22 6.11 -3.09 4.89
C LEU A 22 4.81 -3.92 5.02
N LEU A 23 4.93 -5.22 4.83
CA LEU A 23 3.79 -6.16 4.91
C LEU A 23 3.80 -6.89 6.24
N ASN A 24 2.64 -6.94 6.89
CA ASN A 24 2.41 -7.78 8.05
C ASN A 24 1.39 -8.86 7.67
N ALA A 25 1.89 -10.09 7.56
CA ALA A 25 1.12 -11.30 7.28
C ALA A 25 1.63 -12.42 8.20
N TRP A 26 0.75 -13.33 8.60
CA TRP A 26 1.08 -14.44 9.49
C TRP A 26 1.26 -15.79 8.77
N SER A 27 0.89 -15.84 7.49
CA SER A 27 1.14 -17.00 6.65
C SER A 27 1.59 -16.57 5.26
N GLU A 28 2.25 -17.49 4.55
CA GLU A 28 2.65 -17.29 3.15
C GLU A 28 1.43 -16.99 2.26
N LYS A 29 0.27 -17.59 2.55
CA LYS A 29 -0.98 -17.34 1.82
C LYS A 29 -1.47 -15.90 2.00
N GLU A 30 -1.39 -15.38 3.23
CA GLU A 30 -1.74 -13.99 3.54
C GLU A 30 -0.76 -13.02 2.89
N GLN A 31 0.53 -13.34 2.90
CA GLN A 31 1.55 -12.54 2.21
C GLN A 31 1.28 -12.49 0.70
N ALA A 32 1.04 -13.64 0.06
CA ALA A 32 0.70 -13.69 -1.37
C ALA A 32 -0.58 -12.90 -1.69
N THR A 33 -1.54 -12.87 -0.75
CA THR A 33 -2.75 -12.06 -0.88
C THR A 33 -2.44 -10.56 -0.87
N LEU A 34 -1.57 -10.10 0.04
CA LEU A 34 -1.13 -8.70 0.09
C LEU A 34 -0.34 -8.31 -1.16
N GLU A 35 0.59 -9.15 -1.61
CA GLU A 35 1.37 -8.91 -2.82
C GLU A 35 0.46 -8.80 -4.06
N CYS A 36 -0.51 -9.70 -4.21
CA CYS A 36 -1.50 -9.63 -5.28
C CYS A 36 -2.35 -8.36 -5.22
N ALA A 37 -2.75 -7.92 -4.02
CA ALA A 37 -3.51 -6.69 -3.84
C ALA A 37 -2.67 -5.46 -4.22
N LEU A 38 -1.39 -5.44 -3.85
CA LEU A 38 -0.46 -4.37 -4.19
C LEU A 38 -0.17 -4.31 -5.68
N ASP A 39 0.08 -5.44 -6.34
CA ASP A 39 0.23 -5.50 -7.79
C ASP A 39 -0.98 -4.88 -8.50
N ARG A 40 -2.20 -5.24 -8.07
CA ARG A 40 -3.43 -4.64 -8.60
C ARG A 40 -3.53 -3.15 -8.32
N LEU A 41 -3.15 -2.71 -7.12
CA LEU A 41 -3.17 -1.30 -6.75
C LEU A 41 -2.23 -0.49 -7.66
N PHE A 42 -1.00 -0.96 -7.86
CA PHE A 42 0.02 -0.25 -8.64
C PHE A 42 -0.09 -0.44 -10.16
N LYS A 43 -1.07 -1.20 -10.65
CA LYS A 43 -1.29 -1.30 -12.10
C LYS A 43 -1.50 0.10 -12.70
N PRO A 44 -0.89 0.39 -13.86
CA PRO A 44 -0.94 1.72 -14.49
C PRO A 44 -2.36 2.26 -14.68
N GLN A 45 -3.33 1.34 -14.85
CA GLN A 45 -4.76 1.64 -15.01
C GLN A 45 -5.37 2.34 -13.77
N HIS A 46 -4.76 2.18 -12.59
CA HIS A 46 -5.20 2.79 -11.32
C HIS A 46 -4.32 3.97 -10.88
N PHE A 47 -3.25 4.27 -11.62
CA PHE A 47 -2.27 5.30 -11.26
C PHE A 47 -2.89 6.69 -11.13
N GLY A 48 -3.86 7.02 -11.99
CA GLY A 48 -4.61 8.28 -11.89
C GLY A 48 -5.48 8.39 -10.64
N TRP A 49 -5.93 7.26 -10.08
CA TRP A 49 -6.70 7.22 -8.84
C TRP A 49 -5.79 7.39 -7.62
N ILE A 50 -4.64 6.72 -7.62
CA ILE A 50 -3.61 6.84 -6.59
C ILE A 50 -3.03 8.27 -6.54
N GLN A 51 -2.72 8.85 -7.70
CA GLN A 51 -2.23 10.22 -7.78
C GLN A 51 -3.26 11.23 -7.23
N LYS A 52 -4.56 11.03 -7.52
CA LYS A 52 -5.64 11.88 -6.96
C LYS A 52 -5.78 11.72 -5.45
N PHE A 53 -5.66 10.50 -4.92
CA PHE A 53 -5.74 10.23 -3.48
C PHE A 53 -4.57 10.85 -2.72
N LEU A 54 -3.35 10.72 -3.26
CA LEU A 54 -2.13 11.26 -2.65
C LEU A 54 -2.09 12.80 -2.72
N ARG A 55 -2.52 13.42 -3.83
CA ARG A 55 -2.60 14.89 -3.95
C ARG A 55 -3.54 15.52 -2.92
N ARG A 56 -4.65 14.88 -2.58
CA ARG A 56 -5.62 15.41 -1.62
C ARG A 56 -5.11 15.46 -0.18
N ARG A 57 -4.08 14.66 0.17
CA ARG A 57 -3.51 14.63 1.52
C ARG A 57 -2.37 15.64 1.75
N GLN A 58 -1.88 16.32 0.72
CA GLN A 58 -0.85 17.37 0.86
C GLN A 58 -1.43 18.77 1.11
N THR A 59 -2.75 18.93 1.10
CA THR A 59 -3.45 20.21 1.32
C THR A 59 -4.23 20.29 2.63
N SER A 60 -3.80 19.57 3.68
CA SER A 60 -4.35 19.70 5.04
C SER A 60 -3.22 19.78 6.06
#